data_AF-A0AA36H9T1-F1
#
_entry.id   AF-A0AA36H9T1-F1
#
_cell.length_a   1.000
_cell.length_b   1.000
_cell.length_c   1.000
_cell.angle_alpha   90.00
_cell.angle_beta   90.00
_cell.angle_gamma   90.00
#
_symmetry.space_group_name_H-M   'P 1'
#
loop_
_entity.id
_entity.type
_entity.pdbx_description
1 polymer ?
#
loop_
_entity_poly.entity_id
_entity_poly.type
_entity_poly.pdbx_seq_one_letter_code
_entity_poly.pdbx_strand_id
1 'polypeptide(L)'
;MDCSCRHGNVVYDFCYRLPTNTSVKGRRFDCKYIAHLQNLELLSNRSTVDLQNHYMPAPRFVTAISGNHFKEGLTLECVQWVQFLFRHAQNQLQTLGQTA
;
A
#
# COMPACT_ATOMS: atom_id res chain seq x y z
N MET A 1 29.04 -2.08 -5.81
CA MET A 1 27.81 -2.78 -5.36
C MET A 1 27.05 -3.17 -6.61
N ASP A 2 27.14 -4.43 -7.03
CA ASP A 2 26.46 -4.92 -8.23
C ASP A 2 24.98 -5.23 -7.90
N CYS A 3 24.05 -4.66 -8.69
CA CYS A 3 22.61 -4.87 -8.53
C CYS A 3 22.13 -6.14 -9.23
N SER A 4 23.01 -6.81 -9.97
CA SER A 4 22.69 -7.94 -10.83
C SER A 4 22.55 -9.22 -10.01
N CYS A 5 21.40 -9.89 -10.14
CA CYS A 5 21.17 -11.24 -9.65
C CYS A 5 20.87 -12.15 -10.84
N ARG A 6 21.65 -13.22 -11.00
CA ARG A 6 21.46 -14.19 -12.09
C ARG A 6 20.57 -15.34 -11.64
N HIS A 7 19.57 -15.69 -12.46
CA HIS A 7 18.77 -16.89 -12.28
C HIS A 7 18.56 -17.57 -13.62
N GLY A 8 19.15 -18.77 -13.77
CA GLY A 8 19.28 -19.43 -15.06
C GLY A 8 20.05 -18.57 -16.08
N ASN A 9 19.42 -18.30 -17.22
CA ASN A 9 19.99 -17.51 -18.31
C ASN A 9 19.58 -16.02 -18.27
N VAL A 10 18.87 -15.58 -17.23
CA VAL A 10 18.38 -14.20 -17.09
C VAL A 10 19.09 -13.49 -15.96
N VAL A 11 19.40 -12.21 -16.17
CA VAL A 11 19.95 -11.32 -15.15
C VAL A 11 18.87 -10.33 -14.75
N TYR A 12 18.59 -10.26 -13.45
CA TYR A 12 17.59 -9.38 -12.85
C TYR A 12 18.25 -8.26 -12.06
N ASP A 13 17.60 -7.11 -12.06
CA ASP A 13 18.03 -5.94 -11.32
C ASP A 13 17.33 -5.88 -9.96
N PHE A 14 18.08 -6.10 -8.89
CA PHE A 14 17.56 -6.20 -7.52
C PHE A 14 17.73 -4.90 -6.73
N CYS A 15 18.05 -3.79 -7.39
CA CYS A 15 18.11 -2.48 -6.76
C CYS A 15 16.80 -1.72 -6.98
N TYR A 16 16.13 -1.36 -5.88
CA TYR A 16 15.06 -0.36 -5.95
C TYR A 16 15.66 1.00 -6.34
N ARG A 17 15.12 1.62 -7.38
CA ARG A 17 15.43 2.99 -7.79
C ARG A 17 14.24 3.87 -7.46
N LEU A 18 14.50 5.04 -6.89
CA LEU A 18 13.43 5.98 -6.58
C LEU A 18 12.76 6.43 -7.90
N PRO A 19 11.43 6.29 -8.06
CA PRO A 19 10.77 6.60 -9.33
C PRO A 19 10.94 8.07 -9.77
N THR A 20 10.99 8.99 -8.81
CA THR A 20 11.21 10.43 -9.08
C THR A 20 12.68 10.76 -9.37
N ASN A 21 13.62 9.90 -9.01
CA ASN A 21 15.04 10.09 -9.25
C ASN A 21 15.79 8.75 -9.32
N THR A 22 16.02 8.25 -10.53
CA THR A 22 16.62 6.93 -10.77
C THR A 22 18.09 6.81 -10.33
N SER A 23 18.76 7.94 -10.07
CA SER A 23 20.12 7.97 -9.52
C SER A 23 20.14 7.56 -8.04
N VAL A 24 19.02 7.74 -7.32
CA VAL A 24 18.89 7.33 -5.92
C VAL A 24 18.55 5.85 -5.87
N LYS A 25 19.50 5.05 -5.36
CA LYS A 25 19.35 3.60 -5.19
C LYS A 25 19.10 3.28 -3.72
N GLY A 26 18.09 2.46 -3.47
CA GLY A 26 17.82 1.89 -2.16
C GLY A 26 18.81 0.78 -1.80
N ARG A 27 18.55 0.12 -0.66
CA ARG A 27 19.28 -1.09 -0.28
C ARG A 27 19.01 -2.19 -1.32
N ARG A 28 20.06 -2.86 -1.76
CA ARG A 28 19.97 -4.01 -2.67
C ARG A 28 19.18 -5.16 -2.03
N PHE A 29 18.28 -5.77 -2.78
CA PHE A 29 17.59 -6.98 -2.37
C PHE A 29 18.53 -8.20 -2.44
N ASP A 30 18.33 -9.17 -1.55
CA ASP A 30 19.20 -10.34 -1.47
C ASP A 30 18.89 -11.34 -2.59
N CYS A 31 19.88 -11.69 -3.42
CA CYS A 31 19.71 -12.61 -4.54
C CYS A 31 19.25 -14.00 -4.09
N LYS A 32 19.46 -14.41 -2.83
CA LYS A 32 19.02 -15.72 -2.33
C LYS A 32 17.50 -15.92 -2.43
N TYR A 33 16.74 -14.83 -2.48
CA TYR A 33 15.29 -14.87 -2.54
C TYR A 33 14.74 -14.93 -3.98
N ILE A 34 15.59 -14.98 -5.00
CA ILE A 34 15.15 -14.95 -6.41
C ILE A 34 14.19 -16.08 -6.77
N ALA A 35 14.41 -17.29 -6.24
CA ALA A 35 13.51 -18.42 -6.47
C ALA A 35 12.13 -18.20 -5.84
N HIS A 36 12.07 -17.57 -4.66
CA HIS A 36 10.79 -17.22 -4.03
C HIS A 36 10.03 -16.18 -4.85
N LEU A 37 10.74 -15.16 -5.37
CA LEU A 37 10.13 -14.15 -6.23
C LEU A 37 9.61 -14.74 -7.54
N GLN A 38 10.28 -15.76 -8.09
CA GLN A 38 9.78 -16.46 -9.27
C GLN A 38 8.49 -17.22 -8.99
N ASN A 39 8.45 -17.96 -7.88
CA ASN A 39 7.26 -18.74 -7.48
C ASN A 39 6.04 -17.85 -7.22
N LEU A 40 6.26 -16.62 -6.79
CA LEU A 40 5.22 -15.60 -6.60
C LEU A 40 4.90 -14.81 -7.87
N GLU A 41 5.54 -15.14 -9.00
CA GLU A 41 5.40 -14.44 -10.29
C GLU A 41 5.76 -12.94 -10.22
N LEU A 42 6.67 -12.57 -9.30
CA LEU A 42 7.10 -11.18 -9.04
C LEU A 42 8.36 -10.77 -9.83
N LEU A 43 9.00 -11.70 -10.53
CA LEU A 43 10.15 -11.41 -11.40
C LEU A 43 9.74 -10.84 -12.77
N SER A 44 8.44 -10.79 -13.06
CA SER A 44 7.90 -10.31 -14.34
C SER A 44 6.79 -9.29 -14.11
N ASN A 45 6.62 -8.37 -15.05
CA ASN A 45 5.53 -7.39 -15.02
C ASN A 45 4.20 -7.97 -15.55
N ARG A 46 4.07 -9.30 -15.67
CA ARG A 46 2.83 -9.92 -16.19
C ARG A 46 1.66 -9.82 -15.21
N SER A 47 1.97 -9.78 -13.91
CA SER A 47 1.02 -9.71 -12.80
C SER A 47 0.84 -8.28 -12.25
N THR A 48 1.52 -7.29 -12.82
CA THR A 48 1.44 -5.91 -12.34
C THR A 48 0.16 -5.24 -12.84
N VAL A 49 -0.59 -4.65 -11.91
CA VAL A 49 -1.74 -3.82 -12.23
C VAL A 49 -1.26 -2.47 -12.75
N ASP A 50 -1.64 -2.12 -13.98
CA ASP A 50 -1.36 -0.81 -14.55
C ASP A 50 -2.39 0.21 -14.04
N LEU A 51 -1.97 1.01 -13.08
CA LEU A 51 -2.79 2.06 -12.46
C LEU A 51 -3.01 3.30 -13.34
N GLN A 52 -2.27 3.44 -14.45
CA GLN A 52 -2.41 4.58 -15.37
C GLN A 52 -3.49 4.32 -16.41
N ASN A 53 -3.52 3.10 -16.97
CA ASN A 53 -4.36 2.79 -18.12
C ASN A 53 -5.61 1.95 -17.81
N HIS A 54 -5.74 1.42 -16.59
CA HIS A 54 -6.93 0.66 -16.20
C HIS A 54 -7.83 1.45 -15.25
N TYR A 55 -9.14 1.45 -15.56
CA TYR A 55 -10.16 1.93 -14.64
C TYR A 55 -10.13 1.10 -13.36
N MET A 56 -9.74 1.72 -12.26
CA MET A 56 -9.85 1.13 -10.93
C MET A 56 -11.24 1.48 -10.37
N PRO A 57 -12.01 0.50 -9.86
CA PRO A 57 -13.24 0.82 -9.14
C PRO A 57 -12.89 1.70 -7.93
N ALA A 58 -13.85 2.51 -7.49
CA ALA A 58 -13.67 3.34 -6.30
C ALA A 58 -13.14 2.47 -5.13
N PRO A 59 -11.99 2.80 -4.54
CA PRO A 59 -11.37 1.96 -3.53
C PRO A 59 -12.29 1.85 -2.32
N ARG A 60 -12.61 0.62 -1.92
CA ARG A 60 -13.26 0.38 -0.63
C ARG A 60 -12.16 0.35 0.43
N PHE A 61 -12.09 1.43 1.22
CA PHE A 61 -11.19 1.51 2.35
C PHE A 61 -11.68 0.57 3.44
N VAL A 62 -10.98 -0.55 3.64
CA VAL A 62 -11.16 -1.42 4.79
C VAL A 62 -9.94 -1.21 5.67
N THR A 63 -10.12 -0.53 6.80
CA THR A 63 -9.05 -0.33 7.78
C THR A 63 -9.18 -1.36 8.88
N ALA A 64 -8.13 -2.14 9.12
CA ALA A 64 -8.00 -2.99 10.29
C ALA A 64 -6.75 -2.53 11.06
N ILE A 65 -6.90 -2.31 12.36
CA ILE A 65 -5.81 -1.82 13.23
C ILE A 65 -5.71 -2.76 14.42
N SER A 66 -4.51 -3.26 14.71
CA SER A 66 -4.27 -4.03 15.92
C SER A 66 -4.39 -3.12 17.14
N GLY A 67 -4.93 -3.64 18.25
CA GLY A 67 -5.21 -2.80 19.43
C GLY A 67 -3.98 -2.05 19.98
N ASN A 68 -2.78 -2.63 19.82
CA ASN A 68 -1.51 -2.02 20.24
C ASN A 68 -0.99 -0.92 19.30
N HIS A 69 -1.61 -0.72 18.13
CA HIS A 69 -1.27 0.34 17.17
C HIS A 69 -2.46 1.26 16.86
N PHE A 70 -3.45 1.32 17.76
CA PHE A 70 -4.66 2.11 17.56
C PHE A 70 -4.37 3.60 17.36
N LYS A 71 -3.45 4.17 18.16
CA LYS A 71 -3.13 5.61 18.10
C LYS A 71 -2.46 5.98 16.78
N GLU A 72 -1.58 5.12 16.29
CA GLU A 72 -0.90 5.27 15.01
C GLU A 72 -1.91 5.18 13.86
N GLY A 73 -2.86 4.25 13.95
CA GLY A 73 -3.92 4.11 12.96
C GLY A 73 -4.90 5.29 12.89
N LEU A 74 -5.07 6.07 13.95
CA LEU A 74 -5.88 7.30 13.95
C LEU A 74 -5.30 8.41 13.06
N THR A 75 -4.01 8.35 12.75
CA THR A 75 -3.32 9.34 11.89
C THR A 75 -3.66 9.18 10.41
N LEU A 76 -4.33 8.09 10.03
CA LEU A 76 -4.80 7.89 8.66
C LEU A 76 -5.96 8.87 8.41
N GLU A 77 -5.79 9.79 7.45
CA GLU A 77 -6.79 10.81 7.11
C GLU A 77 -8.20 10.23 6.93
N CYS A 78 -8.29 9.01 6.37
CA CYS A 78 -9.55 8.29 6.17
C CYS A 78 -10.29 8.00 7.50
N VAL A 79 -9.58 7.64 8.57
CA VAL A 79 -10.18 7.38 9.89
C VAL A 79 -10.67 8.67 10.53
N GLN A 80 -9.92 9.77 10.35
CA GLN A 80 -10.29 11.08 10.89
C GLN A 80 -11.61 11.61 10.28
N TRP A 81 -11.78 11.46 8.97
CA TRP A 81 -13.02 11.81 8.26
C TRP A 81 -14.21 10.92 8.65
N VAL A 82 -14.01 9.61 8.76
CA VAL A 82 -15.07 8.68 9.22
C VAL A 82 -15.53 9.03 10.63
N GLN A 83 -14.60 9.33 11.54
CA GLN A 83 -14.97 9.73 12.90
C GLN A 83 -15.71 11.08 12.94
N PHE A 84 -15.33 12.05 12.09
CA PHE A 84 -16.05 13.32 11.99
C PHE A 84 -17.50 13.10 11.54
N LEU A 85 -17.71 12.28 10.51
CA LEU A 85 -19.05 11.95 10.01
C LEU A 85 -19.89 11.19 11.04
N PHE A 86 -19.31 10.22 11.75
CA PHE A 86 -20.01 9.49 12.82
C PHE A 86 -20.42 10.42 13.97
N ARG A 87 -19.52 11.29 14.44
CA ARG A 87 -19.84 12.27 15.50
C ARG A 87 -20.92 13.26 15.04
N HIS A 88 -20.85 13.71 13.78
CA HIS A 88 -21.87 14.59 13.23
C HIS A 88 -23.24 13.90 13.19
N ALA A 89 -23.32 12.66 12.69
CA ALA A 89 -24.55 11.88 12.65
C ALA A 89 -25.15 11.63 14.05
N GLN A 90 -24.30 11.32 15.06
CA GLN A 90 -24.75 11.16 16.45
C GLN A 90 -25.32 12.46 17.03
N ASN A 91 -24.68 13.59 16.78
CA ASN A 91 -25.16 14.89 17.24
C ASN A 91 -26.52 15.25 16.60
N GLN A 92 -26.71 14.96 15.31
CA GLN A 92 -27.98 15.19 14.61
C GLN A 92 -29.11 14.31 15.16
N LEU A 93 -28.81 13.04 15.51
CA LEU A 93 -29.78 12.14 16.15
C LEU A 93 -30.18 12.62 17.56
N GLN A 94 -29.24 13.18 18.32
CA GLN A 94 -29.52 13.74 19.64
C GLN A 94 -30.38 15.01 19.56
N THR A 95 -30.16 15.87 18.57
CA THR A 95 -30.99 17.08 18.36
C THR A 95 -32.41 16.76 17.89
N LEU A 96 -32.61 15.69 17.13
CA LEU A 96 -33.93 15.22 16.70
C LEU A 96 -34.71 14.51 17.83
N GLY A 97 -34.02 13.94 18.81
CA GLY A 97 -34.63 13.33 20.00
C GLY A 97 -35.09 14.33 21.07
N GLN A 98 -34.80 15.63 20.89
CA GLN A 98 -35.17 16.71 21.83
C GLN A 98 -36.31 17.61 21.31
N THR A 99 -36.81 17.36 20.10
CA THR A 99 -37.94 18.09 19.49
C THR A 99 -39.24 17.29 19.41
N ALA A 100 -39.35 16.19 20.15
CA ALA A 100 -40.55 15.37 20.30
C ALA A 100 -41.19 15.54 21.68
#